data_AF-A0A4V2K652-F1
#
_entry.id   AF-A0A4V2K652-F1
#
_cell.length_a   1.000
_cell.length_b   1.000
_cell.length_c   1.000
_cell.angle_alpha   90.00
_cell.angle_beta   90.00
_cell.angle_gamma   90.00
#
_symmetry.space_group_name_H-M   'P 1'
#
loop_
_entity.id
_entity.type
_entity.pdbx_description
1 polymer ?
#
loop_
_entity_poly.entity_id
_entity_poly.type
_entity_poly.pdbx_seq_one_letter_code
_entity_poly.pdbx_strand_id
1 'polypeptide(L)'
;MKKLAARDFEQILQCAMPVFEGLLPEPYNSLILDLIFELSMWHAFAKLSLHTDTTLSKFQAVTVSLGKAMRAFVSRVCPFFDTKELPRETQSRQRRKAASAQNVPGGRAAPSEDDSSPKIKSFNVNTIKYHRLGDYVRMVRQTGTSDNSNTQTVAAEVRRQAVLDRIHRGIPVSSTRRRTRATPTTKTRRRHDIRVQFEEDQPLSATVFTDHHHMSIEQRYPQDIGEFLHANAGDPACKVCTCWSHRAAI
;
A
#
# COMPACT_ATOMS: atom_id res chain seq x y z
N MET A 1 -4.87 17.77 3.72
CA MET A 1 -3.95 16.90 4.50
C MET A 1 -3.11 16.07 3.55
N LYS A 2 -1.78 16.28 3.50
CA LYS A 2 -0.86 15.42 2.70
C LYS A 2 -0.01 14.60 3.67
N LYS A 3 0.30 13.35 3.31
CA LYS A 3 1.11 12.40 4.10
C LYS A 3 0.43 11.77 5.33
N LEU A 4 -0.89 11.70 5.37
CA LEU A 4 -1.57 10.87 6.38
C LEU A 4 -1.59 9.41 5.92
N ALA A 5 -1.14 8.53 6.80
CA ALA A 5 -1.34 7.09 6.66
C ALA A 5 -2.79 6.73 7.03
N ALA A 6 -3.23 5.53 6.64
CA ALA A 6 -4.56 5.03 6.99
C ALA A 6 -4.82 5.05 8.50
N ARG A 7 -3.78 4.74 9.31
CA ARG A 7 -3.83 4.79 10.77
C ARG A 7 -4.16 6.19 11.29
N ASP A 8 -3.66 7.25 10.67
CA ASP A 8 -3.90 8.61 11.16
C ASP A 8 -5.38 8.99 11.01
N PHE A 9 -6.03 8.55 9.92
CA PHE A 9 -7.46 8.77 9.73
C PHE A 9 -8.30 8.04 10.77
N GLU A 10 -7.92 6.81 11.15
CA GLU A 10 -8.56 6.08 12.24
C GLU A 10 -8.45 6.85 13.56
N GLN A 11 -7.25 7.32 13.90
CA GLN A 11 -7.02 8.05 15.15
C GLN A 11 -7.79 9.38 15.19
N ILE A 12 -7.82 10.10 14.07
CA ILE A 12 -8.63 11.33 13.95
C ILE A 12 -10.11 11.02 14.18
N LEU A 13 -10.63 9.95 13.57
CA LEU A 13 -12.03 9.56 13.71
C LEU A 13 -12.38 9.19 15.16
N GLN A 14 -11.54 8.41 15.83
CA GLN A 14 -11.72 8.00 17.23
C GLN A 14 -11.73 9.19 18.20
N CYS A 15 -10.91 10.22 17.92
CA CYS A 15 -10.81 11.40 18.77
C CYS A 15 -11.74 12.55 18.37
N ALA A 16 -12.50 12.42 17.28
CA ALA A 16 -13.28 13.52 16.73
C ALA A 16 -14.50 13.88 17.58
N MET A 17 -15.25 12.89 18.10
CA MET A 17 -16.51 13.13 18.82
C MET A 17 -16.42 14.22 19.90
N PRO A 18 -15.53 14.13 20.91
CA PRO A 18 -15.46 15.13 21.97
C PRO A 18 -15.00 16.51 21.48
N VAL A 19 -14.30 16.58 20.34
CA VAL A 19 -13.86 17.87 19.76
C VAL A 19 -15.03 18.59 19.07
N PHE A 20 -15.95 17.85 18.49
CA PHE A 20 -17.12 18.41 17.82
C PHE A 20 -18.28 18.68 18.76
N GLU A 21 -18.30 18.08 19.96
CA GLU A 21 -19.40 18.24 20.92
C GLU A 21 -19.57 19.70 21.37
N GLY A 22 -20.69 20.31 20.97
CA GLY A 22 -21.01 21.71 21.29
C GLY A 22 -20.21 22.74 20.48
N LEU A 23 -19.43 22.29 19.49
CA LEU A 23 -18.62 23.18 18.65
C LEU A 23 -19.48 24.01 17.69
N LEU A 24 -20.59 23.43 17.21
CA LEU A 24 -21.49 24.07 16.25
C LEU A 24 -22.85 24.38 16.87
N PRO A 25 -23.59 25.36 16.33
CA PRO A 25 -24.97 25.58 16.76
C PRO A 25 -25.87 24.41 16.34
N GLU A 26 -26.90 24.15 17.12
CA GLU A 26 -27.96 23.24 16.72
C GLU A 26 -28.75 23.81 15.53
N PRO A 27 -29.23 22.96 14.59
CA PRO A 27 -29.28 21.49 14.63
C PRO A 27 -28.03 20.78 14.05
N TYR A 28 -26.99 21.53 13.64
CA TYR A 28 -25.88 20.98 12.87
C TYR A 28 -24.94 20.12 13.70
N ASN A 29 -24.73 20.51 14.96
CA ASN A 29 -23.89 19.78 15.90
C ASN A 29 -24.36 18.33 16.07
N SER A 30 -25.64 18.12 16.39
CA SER A 30 -26.23 16.78 16.50
C SER A 30 -26.03 15.96 15.22
N LEU A 31 -26.30 16.55 14.04
CA LEU A 31 -26.14 15.86 12.76
C LEU A 31 -24.69 15.44 12.46
N ILE A 32 -23.71 16.26 12.86
CA ILE A 32 -22.29 15.92 12.67
C ILE A 32 -21.86 14.85 13.68
N LEU A 33 -22.29 14.95 14.93
CA LEU A 33 -22.00 13.93 15.94
C LEU A 33 -22.57 12.56 15.56
N ASP A 34 -23.82 12.52 15.07
CA ASP A 34 -24.45 11.31 14.53
C ASP A 34 -23.63 10.75 13.37
N LEU A 35 -23.16 11.61 12.46
CA LEU A 35 -22.34 11.17 11.33
C LEU A 35 -20.99 10.59 11.77
N ILE A 36 -20.31 11.24 12.72
CA ILE A 36 -19.03 10.79 13.26
C ILE A 36 -19.22 9.45 13.99
N PHE A 37 -20.29 9.30 14.75
CA PHE A 37 -20.64 8.07 15.43
C PHE A 37 -20.88 6.92 14.43
N GLU A 38 -21.69 7.15 13.39
CA GLU A 38 -21.96 6.16 12.34
C GLU A 38 -20.69 5.75 11.57
N LEU A 39 -19.82 6.72 11.26
CA LEU A 39 -18.51 6.43 10.65
C LEU A 39 -17.63 5.57 11.57
N SER A 40 -17.63 5.88 12.87
CA SER A 40 -16.84 5.15 13.87
C SER A 40 -17.36 3.73 14.05
N MET A 41 -18.67 3.54 14.13
CA MET A 41 -19.29 2.22 14.17
C MET A 41 -18.99 1.41 12.91
N TRP A 42 -19.16 2.01 11.73
CA TRP A 42 -18.88 1.34 10.47
C TRP A 42 -17.42 0.89 10.39
N HIS A 43 -16.49 1.76 10.79
CA HIS A 43 -15.07 1.44 10.85
C HIS A 43 -14.75 0.32 11.85
N ALA A 44 -15.39 0.33 13.04
CA ALA A 44 -15.22 -0.73 14.03
C ALA A 44 -15.63 -2.10 13.47
N PHE A 45 -16.76 -2.18 12.76
CA PHE A 45 -17.17 -3.41 12.08
C PHE A 45 -16.22 -3.80 10.94
N ALA A 46 -15.81 -2.85 10.10
CA ALA A 46 -14.89 -3.11 9.00
C ALA A 46 -13.51 -3.64 9.46
N LYS A 47 -13.11 -3.32 10.69
CA LYS A 47 -11.84 -3.71 11.30
C LYS A 47 -11.90 -5.04 12.06
N LEU A 48 -13.07 -5.63 12.24
CA LEU A 48 -13.16 -6.93 12.92
C LEU A 48 -12.38 -8.00 12.17
N SER A 49 -11.49 -8.69 12.88
CA SER A 49 -10.74 -9.84 12.38
C SER A 49 -11.58 -11.11 12.25
N LEU A 50 -12.75 -11.14 12.88
CA LEU A 50 -13.67 -12.27 12.83
C LEU A 50 -15.11 -11.75 12.74
N HIS A 51 -15.83 -12.28 11.77
CA HIS A 51 -17.24 -12.00 11.58
C HIS A 51 -18.10 -13.24 11.82
N THR A 52 -19.26 -13.03 12.43
CA THR A 52 -20.35 -14.00 12.55
C THR A 52 -21.52 -13.49 11.72
N ASP A 53 -22.54 -14.34 11.49
CA ASP A 53 -23.75 -13.90 10.77
C ASP A 53 -24.44 -12.71 11.43
N THR A 54 -24.38 -12.65 12.77
CA THR A 54 -24.95 -11.54 13.54
C THR A 54 -24.13 -10.25 13.37
N THR A 55 -22.80 -10.30 13.37
CA THR A 55 -21.99 -9.09 13.14
C THR A 55 -22.06 -8.63 11.70
N LEU A 56 -22.16 -9.53 10.72
CA LEU A 56 -22.37 -9.18 9.31
C LEU A 56 -23.72 -8.52 9.08
N SER A 57 -24.77 -9.02 9.72
CA SER A 57 -26.11 -8.42 9.65
C SER A 57 -26.12 -7.00 10.24
N LYS A 58 -25.46 -6.82 11.39
CA LYS A 58 -25.26 -5.48 12.00
C LYS A 58 -24.41 -4.57 11.10
N PHE A 59 -23.33 -5.08 10.51
CA PHE A 59 -22.47 -4.30 9.63
C PHE A 59 -23.22 -3.80 8.39
N GLN A 60 -24.11 -4.64 7.83
CA GLN A 60 -25.01 -4.23 6.75
C GLN A 60 -25.98 -3.13 7.19
N ALA A 61 -26.59 -3.27 8.37
CA ALA A 61 -27.47 -2.24 8.93
C ALA A 61 -26.73 -0.91 9.15
N VAL A 62 -25.53 -0.94 9.72
CA VAL A 62 -24.67 0.23 9.95
C VAL A 62 -24.25 0.89 8.64
N THR A 63 -23.98 0.10 7.60
CA THR A 63 -23.69 0.67 6.27
C THR A 63 -24.88 1.45 5.71
N VAL A 64 -26.11 0.95 5.92
CA VAL A 64 -27.33 1.64 5.49
C VAL A 64 -27.57 2.91 6.31
N SER A 65 -27.41 2.86 7.63
CA SER A 65 -27.56 4.05 8.50
C SER A 65 -26.51 5.10 8.19
N LEU A 66 -25.23 4.72 8.02
CA LEU A 66 -24.16 5.62 7.57
C LEU A 66 -24.50 6.30 6.25
N GLY A 67 -25.03 5.55 5.28
CA GLY A 67 -25.48 6.13 4.01
C GLY A 67 -26.61 7.17 4.18
N LYS A 68 -27.53 6.94 5.12
CA LYS A 68 -28.58 7.92 5.47
C LYS A 68 -27.98 9.15 6.16
N ALA A 69 -27.09 8.98 7.13
CA ALA A 69 -26.41 10.05 7.84
C ALA A 69 -25.60 10.94 6.88
N MET A 70 -24.84 10.34 5.96
CA MET A 70 -24.11 11.07 4.91
C MET A 70 -25.04 11.92 4.04
N ARG A 71 -26.16 11.37 3.57
CA ARG A 71 -27.14 12.13 2.78
C ARG A 71 -27.82 13.24 3.59
N ALA A 72 -28.08 13.00 4.87
CA ALA A 72 -28.60 14.03 5.78
C ALA A 72 -27.59 15.17 5.96
N PHE A 73 -26.31 14.85 6.17
CA PHE A 73 -25.23 15.84 6.25
C PHE A 73 -25.15 16.71 4.97
N VAL A 74 -25.20 16.09 3.80
CA VAL A 74 -25.16 16.82 2.52
C VAL A 74 -26.36 17.73 2.32
N SER A 75 -27.55 17.26 2.67
CA SER A 75 -28.79 18.01 2.43
C SER A 75 -29.07 19.07 3.49
N ARG A 76 -28.65 18.85 4.74
CA ARG A 76 -29.03 19.67 5.90
C ARG A 76 -27.89 20.48 6.48
N VAL A 77 -26.63 20.11 6.27
CA VAL A 77 -25.47 20.82 6.83
C VAL A 77 -24.72 21.57 5.72
N CYS A 78 -24.29 20.87 4.66
CA CYS A 78 -23.46 21.49 3.61
C CYS A 78 -24.00 22.80 2.98
N PRO A 79 -25.32 23.00 2.77
CA PRO A 79 -25.82 24.24 2.17
C PRO A 79 -25.65 25.48 3.06
N PHE A 80 -25.49 25.29 4.38
CA PHE A 80 -25.39 26.38 5.35
C PHE A 80 -23.94 26.78 5.67
N PHE A 81 -22.96 25.99 5.24
CA PHE A 81 -21.54 26.24 5.48
C PHE A 81 -20.81 26.45 4.17
N ASP A 82 -20.39 27.69 3.91
CA ASP A 82 -19.61 28.04 2.72
C ASP A 82 -18.16 27.55 2.83
N THR A 83 -17.92 26.30 2.44
CA THR A 83 -16.58 25.74 2.39
C THR A 83 -15.81 26.19 1.14
N LYS A 84 -14.63 26.78 1.33
CA LYS A 84 -13.75 27.26 0.25
C LYS A 84 -12.43 26.51 0.24
N GLU A 85 -11.74 26.50 -0.90
CA GLU A 85 -10.37 26.00 -0.99
C GLU A 85 -9.46 26.72 0.02
N LEU A 86 -8.57 25.96 0.66
CA LEU A 86 -7.52 26.56 1.49
C LEU A 86 -6.58 27.41 0.61
N PRO A 87 -5.94 28.47 1.13
CA PRO A 87 -5.03 29.32 0.36
C PRO A 87 -3.95 28.54 -0.39
N ARG A 88 -3.42 27.47 0.23
CA ARG A 88 -2.43 26.57 -0.39
C ARG A 88 -3.00 25.77 -1.57
N GLU A 89 -4.25 25.36 -1.51
CA GLU A 89 -4.95 24.64 -2.59
C GLU A 89 -5.25 25.58 -3.75
N THR A 90 -5.75 26.79 -3.46
CA THR A 90 -5.99 27.85 -4.46
C THR A 90 -4.72 28.18 -5.24
N GLN A 91 -3.60 28.42 -4.54
CA GLN A 91 -2.30 28.67 -5.18
C GLN A 91 -1.82 27.48 -6.02
N SER A 92 -2.03 26.25 -5.54
CA SER A 92 -1.65 25.05 -6.28
C SER A 92 -2.47 24.89 -7.57
N ARG A 93 -3.76 25.23 -7.54
CA ARG A 93 -4.63 25.25 -8.73
C ARG A 93 -4.16 26.30 -9.73
N GLN A 94 -3.85 27.50 -9.27
CA GLN A 94 -3.34 28.59 -10.11
C GLN A 94 -2.03 28.19 -10.81
N ARG A 95 -1.06 27.62 -10.08
CA ARG A 95 0.19 27.13 -10.68
C ARG A 95 -0.03 26.07 -11.76
N ARG A 96 -0.97 25.14 -11.54
CA ARG A 96 -1.30 24.10 -12.54
C ARG A 96 -1.96 24.69 -13.79
N LYS A 97 -2.87 25.66 -13.62
CA LYS A 97 -3.50 26.36 -14.75
C LYS A 97 -2.48 27.15 -15.57
N ALA A 98 -1.58 27.88 -14.90
CA ALA A 98 -0.51 28.62 -15.56
C ALA A 98 0.42 27.69 -16.35
N ALA A 99 0.80 26.54 -15.77
CA ALA A 99 1.59 25.53 -16.47
C ALA A 99 0.84 24.90 -17.65
N SER A 100 -0.48 24.67 -17.55
CA SER A 100 -1.28 24.19 -18.68
C SER A 100 -1.45 25.22 -19.80
N ALA A 101 -1.52 26.52 -19.46
CA ALA A 101 -1.62 27.59 -20.44
C ALA A 101 -0.32 27.78 -21.24
N GLN A 102 0.84 27.48 -20.67
CA GLN A 102 2.12 27.48 -21.38
C GLN A 102 2.26 26.35 -22.40
N ASN A 103 1.49 25.26 -22.25
CA ASN A 103 1.55 24.08 -23.13
C ASN A 103 0.57 24.15 -24.33
N VAL A 104 -0.21 25.24 -24.48
CA VAL A 104 -1.13 25.41 -25.62
C VAL A 104 -0.54 26.43 -26.61
N PRO A 105 -0.23 26.04 -27.86
CA PRO A 105 0.27 26.98 -28.86
C PRO A 105 -0.87 27.94 -29.28
N GLY A 106 -0.67 29.25 -29.06
CA GLY A 106 -1.51 30.31 -29.64
C GLY A 106 -2.68 30.84 -28.81
N GLY A 107 -2.94 30.33 -27.61
CA GLY A 107 -4.05 30.79 -26.78
C GLY A 107 -3.63 31.76 -25.68
N ARG A 108 -3.79 33.08 -25.88
CA ARG A 108 -3.81 34.04 -24.75
C ARG A 108 -5.08 33.79 -23.95
N ALA A 109 -5.00 32.99 -22.89
CA ALA A 109 -6.08 32.88 -21.92
C ALA A 109 -6.23 34.22 -21.20
N ALA A 110 -7.33 34.92 -21.44
CA ALA A 110 -7.66 36.14 -20.72
C ALA A 110 -7.76 35.81 -19.21
N PRO A 111 -7.12 36.58 -18.33
CA PRO A 111 -7.26 36.40 -16.90
C PRO A 111 -8.70 36.82 -16.54
N SER A 112 -9.59 35.85 -16.34
CA SER A 112 -10.89 36.13 -15.74
C SER A 112 -10.65 36.59 -14.30
N GLU A 113 -11.25 37.70 -13.88
CA GLU A 113 -11.09 38.27 -12.53
C GLU A 113 -11.44 37.27 -11.40
N ASP A 114 -12.29 36.28 -11.71
CA ASP A 114 -12.69 35.20 -10.81
C ASP A 114 -11.59 34.12 -10.57
N ASP A 115 -10.42 34.21 -11.21
CA ASP A 115 -9.36 33.20 -11.08
C ASP A 115 -8.46 33.40 -9.85
N SER A 116 -8.55 34.58 -9.23
CA SER A 116 -7.86 34.93 -7.98
C SER A 116 -8.61 34.47 -6.72
N SER A 117 -9.93 34.27 -6.83
CA SER A 117 -10.80 34.00 -5.68
C SER A 117 -10.69 32.54 -5.22
N PRO A 118 -10.79 32.27 -3.90
CA PRO A 118 -10.89 30.91 -3.39
C PRO A 118 -12.15 30.22 -3.93
N LYS A 119 -11.98 29.10 -4.64
CA LYS A 119 -13.11 28.38 -5.22
C LYS A 119 -13.96 27.73 -4.12
N ILE A 120 -15.28 27.87 -4.24
CA ILE A 120 -16.24 27.16 -3.37
C ILE A 120 -16.15 25.66 -3.63
N LYS A 121 -16.10 24.87 -2.57
CA LYS A 121 -16.07 23.40 -2.59
C LYS A 121 -17.33 22.86 -1.94
N SER A 122 -18.11 22.11 -2.71
CA SER A 122 -19.18 21.28 -2.17
C SER A 122 -18.68 19.86 -1.93
N PHE A 123 -19.28 19.19 -0.95
CA PHE A 123 -19.01 17.80 -0.66
C PHE A 123 -19.72 16.89 -1.67
N ASN A 124 -18.96 15.98 -2.30
CA ASN A 124 -19.48 15.06 -3.31
C ASN A 124 -19.54 13.62 -2.77
N VAL A 125 -20.76 13.09 -2.62
CA VAL A 125 -21.02 11.71 -2.18
C VAL A 125 -20.97 10.71 -3.32
N ASN A 126 -21.16 11.14 -4.57
CA ASN A 126 -21.18 10.28 -5.75
C ASN A 126 -19.76 9.96 -6.21
N THR A 127 -18.95 9.41 -5.30
CA THR A 127 -17.61 8.93 -5.60
C THR A 127 -17.52 7.44 -5.35
N ILE A 128 -16.66 6.76 -6.12
CA ILE A 128 -16.42 5.33 -5.97
C ILE A 128 -16.07 4.92 -4.53
N LYS A 129 -15.45 5.82 -3.76
CA LYS A 129 -15.09 5.59 -2.36
C LYS A 129 -16.32 5.34 -1.49
N TYR A 130 -17.38 6.13 -1.68
CA TYR A 130 -18.63 5.96 -0.92
C TYR A 130 -19.42 4.75 -1.40
N HIS A 131 -19.51 4.53 -2.71
CA HIS A 131 -20.24 3.37 -3.25
C HIS A 131 -19.63 2.03 -2.81
N ARG A 132 -18.29 1.98 -2.68
CA ARG A 132 -17.58 0.78 -2.21
C ARG A 132 -17.83 0.45 -0.73
N LEU A 133 -18.35 1.37 0.08
CA LEU A 133 -18.65 1.08 1.49
C LEU A 133 -19.68 -0.06 1.62
N GLY A 134 -20.64 -0.14 0.69
CA GLY A 134 -21.63 -1.21 0.65
C GLY A 134 -21.08 -2.57 0.25
N ASP A 135 -19.96 -2.59 -0.48
CA ASP A 135 -19.34 -3.83 -0.95
C ASP A 135 -18.57 -4.57 0.15
N TYR A 136 -18.21 -3.91 1.26
CA TYR A 136 -17.41 -4.51 2.32
C TYR A 136 -18.08 -5.76 2.90
N VAL A 137 -19.37 -5.69 3.25
CA VAL A 137 -20.08 -6.83 3.84
C VAL A 137 -20.10 -8.02 2.87
N ARG A 138 -20.33 -7.75 1.58
CA ARG A 138 -20.33 -8.78 0.53
C ARG A 138 -18.94 -9.38 0.35
N MET A 139 -17.90 -8.55 0.34
CA MET A 139 -16.51 -8.99 0.24
C MET A 139 -16.16 -9.90 1.42
N VAL A 140 -16.45 -9.48 2.66
CA VAL A 140 -16.18 -10.29 3.85
C VAL A 140 -16.89 -11.65 3.81
N ARG A 141 -18.12 -11.71 3.30
CA ARG A 141 -18.85 -12.99 3.12
C ARG A 141 -18.21 -13.92 2.11
N GLN A 142 -17.62 -13.38 1.04
CA GLN A 142 -17.09 -14.17 -0.08
C GLN A 142 -15.63 -14.57 0.12
N THR A 143 -14.81 -13.66 0.64
CA THR A 143 -13.35 -13.81 0.70
C THR A 143 -12.81 -13.82 2.13
N GLY A 144 -13.66 -13.63 3.15
CA GLY A 144 -13.21 -13.42 4.52
C GLY A 144 -12.69 -12.01 4.77
N THR A 145 -12.17 -11.79 5.98
CA THR A 145 -11.58 -10.51 6.40
C THR A 145 -10.25 -10.24 5.69
N SER A 146 -9.96 -8.98 5.40
CA SER A 146 -8.79 -8.58 4.60
C SER A 146 -7.49 -8.45 5.42
N ASP A 147 -7.53 -8.66 6.72
CA ASP A 147 -6.41 -8.53 7.65
C ASP A 147 -5.31 -9.58 7.43
N ASN A 148 -5.66 -10.74 6.87
CA ASN A 148 -4.74 -11.86 6.65
C ASN A 148 -4.34 -12.09 5.19
N SER A 149 -4.77 -11.24 4.26
CA SER A 149 -4.47 -11.45 2.83
C SER A 149 -3.07 -10.95 2.41
N ASN A 150 -2.36 -10.23 3.29
CA ASN A 150 -1.02 -9.72 2.99
C ASN A 150 0.08 -10.63 3.57
N THR A 151 0.82 -11.29 2.68
CA THR A 151 1.99 -12.11 3.03
C THR A 151 3.09 -11.32 3.75
N GLN A 152 3.14 -9.98 3.59
CA GLN A 152 4.09 -9.14 4.33
C GLN A 152 3.81 -9.13 5.84
N THR A 153 2.54 -9.17 6.26
CA THR A 153 2.15 -9.24 7.68
C THR A 153 2.60 -10.56 8.28
N VAL A 154 2.35 -11.67 7.58
CA VAL A 154 2.80 -13.00 7.98
C VAL A 154 4.33 -13.08 8.02
N ALA A 155 5.01 -12.57 6.99
CA ALA A 155 6.48 -12.56 6.95
C ALA A 155 7.10 -11.69 8.05
N ALA A 156 6.47 -10.57 8.43
CA ALA A 156 6.90 -9.75 9.55
C ALA A 156 6.78 -10.51 10.88
N GLU A 157 5.70 -11.26 11.08
CA GLU A 157 5.51 -12.05 12.29
C GLU A 157 6.48 -13.24 12.34
N VAL A 158 6.73 -13.92 11.23
CA VAL A 158 7.77 -14.97 11.13
C VAL A 158 9.15 -14.40 11.47
N ARG A 159 9.49 -13.21 10.97
CA ARG A 159 10.73 -12.51 11.34
C ARG A 159 10.77 -12.17 12.83
N ARG A 160 9.65 -11.70 13.40
CA ARG A 160 9.54 -11.40 14.83
C ARG A 160 9.77 -12.66 15.68
N GLN A 161 9.14 -13.77 15.31
CA GLN A 161 9.29 -15.04 16.00
C GLN A 161 10.73 -15.58 15.92
N ALA A 162 11.37 -15.47 14.76
CA ALA A 162 12.79 -15.83 14.61
C ALA A 162 13.71 -15.01 15.52
N VAL A 163 13.40 -13.73 15.76
CA VAL A 163 14.14 -12.88 16.72
C VAL A 163 13.88 -13.35 18.17
N LEU A 164 12.63 -13.64 18.54
CA LEU A 164 12.31 -14.14 19.88
C LEU A 164 12.96 -15.48 20.16
N ASP A 165 12.91 -16.43 19.23
CA ASP A 165 13.55 -17.74 19.39
C ASP A 165 15.08 -17.62 19.45
N ARG A 166 15.66 -16.60 18.80
CA ARG A 166 17.09 -16.31 18.91
C ARG A 166 17.46 -15.77 20.29
N ILE A 167 16.61 -14.91 20.86
CA ILE A 167 16.76 -14.39 22.23
C ILE A 167 16.63 -15.54 23.24
N HIS A 168 15.60 -16.39 23.12
CA HIS A 168 15.42 -17.55 23.99
C HIS A 168 16.61 -18.52 23.94
N ARG A 169 17.25 -18.67 22.77
CA ARG A 169 18.45 -19.50 22.60
C ARG A 169 19.74 -18.83 23.09
N GLY A 170 19.68 -17.61 23.62
CA GLY A 170 20.84 -16.89 24.14
C GLY A 170 21.90 -16.56 23.08
N ILE A 171 21.54 -16.57 21.79
CA ILE A 171 22.48 -16.29 20.70
C ILE A 171 22.75 -14.78 20.69
N PRO A 172 23.99 -14.32 20.95
CA PRO A 172 24.30 -12.91 21.00
C PRO A 172 24.02 -12.23 19.64
N VAL A 173 23.59 -10.97 19.69
CA VAL A 173 23.44 -10.14 18.49
C VAL A 173 24.83 -9.98 17.87
N SER A 174 25.19 -10.83 16.91
CA SER A 174 26.42 -10.60 16.15
C SER A 174 26.27 -9.23 15.50
N SER A 175 27.18 -8.32 15.81
CA SER A 175 27.23 -6.99 15.22
C SER A 175 27.06 -7.10 13.72
N THR A 176 26.17 -6.26 13.19
CA THR A 176 25.97 -5.99 11.78
C THR A 176 27.28 -6.15 11.03
N ARG A 177 27.44 -7.25 10.30
CA ARG A 177 28.50 -7.38 9.30
C ARG A 177 28.11 -6.38 8.23
N ARG A 178 28.62 -5.14 8.36
CA ARG A 178 28.62 -4.13 7.31
C ARG A 178 29.22 -4.84 6.10
N ARG A 179 28.38 -5.33 5.19
CA ARG A 179 28.79 -5.73 3.85
C ARG A 179 29.15 -4.42 3.16
N THR A 180 30.38 -3.96 3.38
CA THR A 180 31.02 -3.01 2.49
C THR A 180 31.06 -3.70 1.14
N ARG A 181 30.11 -3.33 0.27
CA ARG A 181 30.08 -3.75 -1.12
C ARG A 181 31.27 -3.08 -1.79
N ALA A 182 32.43 -3.72 -1.72
CA ALA A 182 33.57 -3.35 -2.53
C ALA A 182 33.17 -3.60 -3.99
N THR A 183 33.10 -2.53 -4.78
CA THR A 183 33.03 -2.61 -6.24
C THR A 183 34.36 -3.20 -6.74
N PRO A 184 34.38 -4.38 -7.39
CA PRO A 184 35.62 -4.90 -7.94
C PRO A 184 35.99 -4.05 -9.15
N THR A 185 37.22 -3.55 -9.15
CA THR A 185 37.83 -2.88 -10.28
C THR A 185 37.97 -3.86 -11.45
N THR A 186 37.58 -3.40 -12.64
CA THR A 186 37.68 -4.11 -13.91
C THR A 186 39.13 -4.52 -14.19
N LYS A 187 39.45 -5.78 -13.92
CA LYS A 187 40.56 -6.48 -14.57
C LYS A 187 39.95 -7.39 -15.65
N THR A 188 40.46 -7.28 -16.86
CA THR A 188 40.22 -8.17 -17.99
C THR A 188 40.40 -9.62 -17.54
N ARG A 189 39.30 -10.32 -17.28
CA ARG A 189 39.30 -11.71 -16.80
C ARG A 189 38.78 -12.61 -17.91
N ARG A 190 39.59 -13.63 -18.22
CA ARG A 190 39.28 -14.73 -19.13
C ARG A 190 37.94 -15.34 -18.75
N ARG A 191 37.12 -15.69 -19.75
CA ARG A 191 35.89 -16.48 -19.57
C ARG A 191 36.26 -17.75 -18.79
N HIS A 192 35.77 -17.88 -17.57
CA HIS A 192 35.92 -19.10 -16.79
C HIS A 192 34.96 -20.13 -17.40
N ASP A 193 35.47 -21.30 -17.78
CA ASP A 193 34.61 -22.41 -18.21
C ASP A 193 33.83 -22.92 -16.99
N ILE A 194 32.51 -23.03 -17.14
CA ILE A 194 31.57 -23.42 -16.07
C ILE A 194 31.22 -24.91 -16.19
N ARG A 195 31.71 -25.57 -17.24
CA ARG A 195 31.52 -27.00 -17.43
C ARG A 195 32.37 -27.76 -16.40
N VAL A 196 31.71 -28.62 -15.64
CA VAL A 196 32.37 -29.66 -14.86
C VAL A 196 32.94 -30.67 -15.85
N GLN A 197 34.20 -31.10 -15.66
CA GLN A 197 34.79 -32.11 -16.53
C GLN A 197 34.08 -33.46 -16.34
N PHE A 198 34.02 -34.26 -17.40
CA PHE A 198 33.23 -35.50 -17.39
C PHE A 198 33.72 -36.50 -16.33
N GLU A 199 35.02 -36.53 -16.06
CA GLU A 199 35.63 -37.36 -15.01
C GLU A 199 35.22 -36.96 -13.59
N GLU A 200 34.76 -35.71 -13.41
CA GLU A 200 34.36 -35.13 -12.13
C GLU A 200 32.83 -35.10 -11.93
N ASP A 201 32.06 -35.50 -12.94
CA ASP A 201 30.61 -35.46 -12.92
C ASP A 201 30.03 -36.60 -12.05
N GLN A 202 29.02 -36.27 -11.25
CA GLN A 202 28.38 -37.25 -10.37
C GLN A 202 27.40 -38.09 -11.20
N PRO A 203 27.50 -39.43 -11.22
CA PRO A 203 26.54 -40.26 -11.94
C PRO A 203 25.16 -40.16 -11.28
N LEU A 204 24.25 -39.42 -11.91
CA LEU A 204 22.86 -39.30 -11.48
C LEU A 204 22.11 -40.61 -11.78
N SER A 205 21.20 -40.99 -10.87
CA SER A 205 20.32 -42.14 -11.12
C SER A 205 19.32 -41.83 -12.23
N ALA A 206 18.82 -42.89 -12.89
CA ALA A 206 17.86 -42.76 -13.98
C ALA A 206 16.63 -41.95 -13.54
N THR A 207 16.30 -40.92 -14.31
CA THR A 207 15.19 -40.02 -14.01
C THR A 207 13.85 -40.72 -14.20
N VAL A 208 12.92 -40.50 -13.27
CA VAL A 208 11.54 -40.98 -13.40
C VAL A 208 10.82 -40.13 -14.44
N PHE A 209 9.95 -40.73 -15.27
CA PHE A 209 9.34 -40.05 -16.42
C PHE A 209 8.49 -38.81 -16.07
N THR A 210 8.06 -38.68 -14.81
CA THR A 210 7.24 -37.55 -14.34
C THR A 210 8.05 -36.31 -13.98
N ASP A 211 9.38 -36.43 -13.82
CA ASP A 211 10.23 -35.31 -13.43
C ASP A 211 10.91 -34.70 -14.65
N HIS A 212 10.73 -33.39 -14.84
CA HIS A 212 11.29 -32.68 -15.98
C HIS A 212 12.82 -32.50 -15.87
N HIS A 213 13.36 -32.35 -14.66
CA HIS A 213 14.79 -32.13 -14.42
C HIS A 213 15.25 -32.85 -13.14
N HIS A 214 16.45 -33.42 -13.17
CA HIS A 214 17.11 -34.03 -12.01
C HIS A 214 18.45 -33.33 -11.81
N MET A 215 18.62 -32.67 -10.66
CA MET A 215 19.80 -31.89 -10.32
C MET A 215 20.62 -32.60 -9.24
N SER A 216 21.96 -32.52 -9.34
CA SER A 216 22.85 -33.01 -8.29
C SER A 216 22.70 -32.20 -6.99
N ILE A 217 22.92 -32.85 -5.85
CA ILE A 217 22.88 -32.26 -4.52
C ILE A 217 24.29 -31.77 -4.08
N GLU A 218 25.33 -32.07 -4.86
CA GLU A 218 26.71 -31.74 -4.51
C GLU A 218 27.01 -30.24 -4.64
N GLN A 219 27.89 -29.75 -3.76
CA GLN A 219 28.26 -28.34 -3.67
C GLN A 219 29.76 -28.10 -3.91
N ARG A 220 30.46 -29.03 -4.57
CA ARG A 220 31.93 -28.99 -4.76
C ARG A 220 32.40 -27.84 -5.67
N TYR A 221 31.53 -27.34 -6.54
CA TYR A 221 31.85 -26.30 -7.52
C TYR A 221 30.97 -25.04 -7.31
N PRO A 222 31.17 -24.29 -6.22
CA PRO A 222 30.35 -23.12 -5.94
C PRO A 222 30.73 -21.94 -6.86
N GLN A 223 29.73 -21.36 -7.53
CA GLN A 223 29.90 -20.17 -8.36
C GLN A 223 29.21 -18.96 -7.73
N ASP A 224 29.92 -17.82 -7.59
CA ASP A 224 29.28 -16.57 -7.17
C ASP A 224 28.39 -16.02 -8.29
N ILE A 225 27.09 -15.92 -8.01
CA ILE A 225 26.08 -15.49 -8.99
C ILE A 225 26.31 -14.04 -9.42
N GLY A 226 26.80 -13.18 -8.53
CA GLY A 226 27.08 -11.78 -8.84
C GLY A 226 28.23 -11.64 -9.81
N GLU A 227 29.32 -12.35 -9.57
CA GLU A 227 30.47 -12.42 -10.47
C GLU A 227 30.10 -13.07 -11.82
N PHE A 228 29.29 -14.13 -11.80
CA PHE A 228 28.80 -14.80 -13.01
C PHE A 228 27.92 -13.89 -13.89
N LEU A 229 26.94 -13.20 -13.31
CA LEU A 229 26.06 -12.29 -14.05
C LEU A 229 26.84 -11.08 -14.59
N HIS A 230 27.83 -10.60 -13.83
CA HIS A 230 28.69 -9.51 -14.28
C HIS A 230 29.60 -9.95 -15.43
N ALA A 231 30.13 -11.17 -15.40
CA ALA A 231 30.95 -11.72 -16.48
C ALA A 231 30.14 -12.00 -17.76
N ASN A 232 28.83 -12.27 -17.62
CA ASN A 232 27.93 -12.62 -18.72
C ASN A 232 26.87 -11.55 -19.03
N ALA A 233 27.14 -10.28 -18.71
CA ALA A 233 26.18 -9.17 -18.86
C ALA A 233 25.65 -8.95 -20.29
N GLY A 234 26.35 -9.46 -21.31
CA GLY A 234 25.94 -9.41 -22.72
C GLY A 234 25.02 -10.56 -23.16
N ASP A 235 24.89 -11.62 -22.36
CA ASP A 235 24.08 -12.80 -22.69
C ASP A 235 22.58 -12.51 -22.44
N PRO A 236 21.70 -12.64 -23.45
CA PRO A 236 20.26 -12.51 -23.27
C PRO A 236 19.69 -13.38 -22.15
N ALA A 237 20.25 -14.58 -21.92
CA ALA A 237 19.82 -15.49 -20.86
C ALA A 237 20.07 -14.90 -19.45
N CYS A 238 21.14 -14.13 -19.27
CA CYS A 238 21.50 -13.50 -17.99
C CYS A 238 20.70 -12.21 -17.72
N LYS A 239 20.00 -11.64 -18.72
CA LYS A 239 19.17 -10.43 -18.55
C LYS A 239 17.87 -10.69 -17.77
N VAL A 240 17.37 -11.93 -17.74
CA VAL A 240 16.12 -12.29 -17.04
C VAL A 240 16.36 -12.45 -15.53
N CYS A 241 17.53 -12.92 -15.12
CA CYS A 241 17.89 -13.15 -13.71
C CYS A 241 18.01 -11.85 -12.90
N THR A 242 18.39 -10.72 -13.52
CA THR A 242 18.48 -9.43 -12.80
C THR A 242 17.10 -8.89 -12.38
N CYS A 243 16.03 -9.33 -13.04
CA CYS A 243 14.65 -8.94 -12.72
C CYS A 243 14.14 -9.58 -11.42
N TRP A 244 14.64 -10.77 -11.07
CA TRP A 244 14.29 -11.44 -9.79
C TRP A 244 14.97 -10.81 -8.58
N SER A 245 16.17 -10.26 -8.74
CA SER A 245 16.89 -9.59 -7.63
C SER A 245 16.31 -8.21 -7.29
N HIS A 246 15.76 -7.48 -8.28
CA HIS A 246 15.13 -6.17 -8.04
C HIS A 246 13.69 -6.28 -7.47
N ARG A 247 13.07 -7.46 -7.47
CA ARG A 247 11.72 -7.67 -6.92
C ARG A 247 11.69 -8.14 -5.46
N ALA A 248 12.84 -8.27 -4.81
CA ALA A 248 12.97 -8.58 -3.39
C ALA A 248 13.43 -7.38 -2.53
N ALA A 249 13.48 -6.18 -3.13
CA ALA A 249 13.84 -4.93 -2.44
C ALA A 249 12.78 -3.85 -2.67
N ILE A 250 11.51 -4.16 -2.38
CA ILE A 250 10.50 -3.22 -1.87
C ILE A 250 9.66 -3.98 -0.84
#